data_AF-U2QSK8-F1
#
_entry.id   AF-U2QSK8-F1
#
_cell.length_a   1.000
_cell.length_b   1.000
_cell.length_c   1.000
_cell.angle_alpha   90.00
_cell.angle_beta   90.00
_cell.angle_gamma   90.00
#
_symmetry.space_group_name_H-M   'P 1'
#
loop_
_entity.id
_entity.type
_entity.pdbx_description
1 polymer ?
#
loop_
_entity_poly.entity_id
_entity_poly.type
_entity_poly.pdbx_seq_one_letter_code
_entity_poly.pdbx_strand_id
1 'polypeptide(L)'
;GKKWYYRFYVEDASGNLVQKECVGTESKSETEKLLRQAMDDYEKKKFVAKAENLTVGQLLDVWAEEELKTGTLSNGTVENYLGTIRNIKKHPLAERKLKNVTSEHLQSFFDLLSFGGVHPDGKERKGYSKDYIHSFSAVMQQSFRFAVFPKQYIT
;
A
#
# COMPACT_ATOMS: atom_id res chain seq x y z
N GLY A 1 1.15 28.54 -36.73
CA GLY A 1 2.11 29.16 -35.78
C GLY A 1 3.12 28.12 -35.35
N LYS A 2 4.40 28.49 -35.22
CA LYS A 2 5.54 27.58 -34.93
C LYS A 2 5.55 27.11 -33.46
N LYS A 3 4.45 26.59 -32.94
CA LYS A 3 4.42 25.99 -31.60
C LYS A 3 4.77 24.52 -31.70
N TRP A 4 5.70 24.08 -30.86
CA TRP A 4 6.02 22.68 -30.69
C TRP A 4 4.95 22.02 -29.83
N TYR A 5 4.78 20.72 -30.02
CA TYR A 5 3.88 19.88 -29.25
C TYR A 5 4.70 18.75 -28.64
N TYR A 6 4.30 18.30 -27.46
CA TYR A 6 4.88 17.13 -26.83
C TYR A 6 3.80 16.11 -26.51
N ARG A 7 4.19 14.83 -26.53
CA ARG A 7 3.32 13.69 -26.27
C ARG A 7 3.98 12.79 -25.25
N PHE A 8 3.19 12.30 -24.30
CA PHE A 8 3.64 11.33 -23.30
C PHE A 8 2.51 10.36 -22.98
N TYR A 9 2.84 9.20 -22.44
CA TYR A 9 1.87 8.17 -22.08
C TYR A 9 1.51 8.26 -20.60
N VAL A 10 0.23 8.10 -20.29
CA VAL A 10 -0.32 8.04 -18.93
C VAL A 10 -1.19 6.80 -18.77
N GLU A 11 -1.23 6.20 -17.59
CA GLU A 11 -2.15 5.12 -17.23
C GLU A 11 -3.53 5.73 -16.97
N ASP A 12 -4.58 5.16 -17.57
CA ASP A 12 -5.96 5.46 -17.22
C ASP A 12 -6.38 4.73 -15.92
N ALA A 13 -7.63 4.97 -15.49
CA ALA A 13 -8.19 4.33 -14.30
C ALA A 13 -8.27 2.79 -14.38
N SER A 14 -8.13 2.21 -15.58
CA SER A 14 -8.14 0.77 -15.84
C SER A 14 -6.72 0.20 -16.00
N GLY A 15 -5.68 1.04 -15.91
CA GLY A 15 -4.28 0.65 -16.07
C GLY A 15 -3.77 0.62 -17.52
N ASN A 16 -4.55 1.08 -18.50
CA ASN A 16 -4.11 1.13 -19.90
C ASN A 16 -3.31 2.41 -20.19
N LEU A 17 -2.31 2.31 -21.07
CA LEU A 17 -1.52 3.47 -21.50
C LEU A 17 -2.27 4.28 -22.57
N VAL A 18 -2.57 5.54 -22.24
CA VAL A 18 -3.22 6.51 -23.11
C VAL A 18 -2.22 7.62 -23.45
N GLN A 19 -2.13 7.97 -24.73
CA GLN A 19 -1.26 9.06 -25.18
C GLN A 19 -1.94 10.41 -24.92
N LYS A 20 -1.23 11.32 -24.24
CA LYS A 20 -1.68 12.69 -23.99
C LYS A 20 -0.82 13.66 -24.79
N GLU A 21 -1.46 14.46 -25.64
CA GLU A 21 -0.81 15.53 -26.39
C GLU A 21 -0.98 16.86 -25.64
N CYS A 22 0.08 17.65 -25.56
CA CYS A 22 0.09 18.95 -24.91
C CYS A 22 0.83 19.97 -25.78
N VAL A 23 0.34 21.21 -25.75
CA VAL A 23 0.94 22.33 -26.46
C VAL A 23 2.20 22.78 -25.72
N GLY A 24 3.33 22.83 -26.41
CA GLY A 24 4.60 23.36 -25.91
C GLY A 24 4.77 24.85 -26.22
N THR A 25 6.02 25.28 -26.31
CA THR A 25 6.37 26.66 -26.67
C THR A 25 6.86 26.74 -28.12
N GLU A 26 7.28 27.93 -28.56
CA GLU A 26 7.88 28.12 -29.89
C GLU A 26 9.34 27.62 -29.95
N SER A 27 9.93 27.27 -28.80
CA SER A 27 11.27 26.70 -28.66
C SER A 27 11.20 25.19 -28.39
N LYS A 28 12.00 24.42 -29.14
CA LYS A 28 12.15 22.98 -28.94
C LYS A 28 12.70 22.67 -27.54
N SER A 29 13.71 23.41 -27.06
CA SER A 29 14.38 23.09 -25.79
C SER A 29 13.50 23.38 -24.57
N GLU A 30 12.68 24.42 -24.63
CA GLU A 30 11.68 24.72 -23.60
C GLU A 30 10.57 23.67 -23.60
N THR A 31 10.14 23.23 -24.79
CA THR A 31 9.15 22.16 -24.93
C THR A 31 9.65 20.82 -24.39
N GLU A 32 10.93 20.49 -24.57
CA GLU A 32 11.55 19.31 -23.94
C GLU A 32 11.62 19.41 -22.41
N LYS A 33 11.87 20.61 -21.86
CA LYS A 33 11.81 20.83 -20.40
C LYS A 33 10.39 20.64 -19.85
N LEU A 34 9.38 21.17 -20.55
CA LEU A 34 7.98 20.98 -20.19
C LEU A 34 7.57 19.50 -20.25
N LEU A 35 8.03 18.77 -21.26
CA LEU A 35 7.82 17.31 -21.34
C LEU A 35 8.43 16.59 -20.15
N ARG A 36 9.69 16.86 -19.80
CA ARG A 36 10.33 16.25 -18.62
C ARG A 36 9.60 16.56 -17.33
N GLN A 37 9.23 17.83 -17.11
CA GLN A 37 8.48 18.22 -15.93
C GLN A 37 7.09 17.54 -15.86
N ALA A 38 6.40 17.44 -17.00
CA ALA A 38 5.12 16.75 -17.08
C ALA A 38 5.23 15.25 -16.78
N MET A 39 6.31 14.59 -17.21
CA MET A 39 6.61 13.20 -16.87
C MET A 39 6.91 13.03 -15.38
N ASP A 40 7.77 13.88 -14.80
CA ASP A 40 8.10 13.85 -13.37
C ASP A 40 6.87 14.10 -12.48
N ASP A 41 6.06 15.10 -12.83
CA ASP A 41 4.82 15.42 -12.12
C ASP A 41 3.81 14.28 -12.23
N TYR A 42 3.74 13.63 -13.39
CA TYR A 42 2.87 12.48 -13.61
C TYR A 42 3.32 11.27 -12.79
N GLU A 43 4.62 10.94 -12.78
CA GLU A 43 5.15 9.84 -11.96
C GLU A 43 4.92 10.08 -10.46
N LYS A 44 5.19 11.29 -9.97
CA LYS A 44 4.92 11.67 -8.58
C LYS A 44 3.43 11.55 -8.24
N LYS A 45 2.54 12.08 -9.09
CA LYS A 45 1.08 12.01 -8.86
C LYS A 45 0.54 10.59 -8.96
N LYS A 46 1.05 9.78 -9.89
CA LYS A 46 0.68 8.37 -10.04
C LYS A 46 1.05 7.57 -8.80
N PHE A 47 2.23 7.84 -8.25
CA PHE A 47 2.69 7.24 -7.03
C PHE A 47 1.81 7.62 -5.83
N VAL A 48 1.51 8.91 -5.67
CA VAL A 48 0.58 9.41 -4.63
C VAL A 48 -0.82 8.79 -4.79
N ALA A 49 -1.37 8.73 -6.01
CA ALA A 49 -2.69 8.15 -6.26
C ALA A 49 -2.78 6.64 -6.00
N LYS A 50 -1.70 5.88 -6.25
CA LYS A 50 -1.63 4.45 -5.91
C LYS A 50 -1.55 4.26 -4.40
N ALA A 51 -0.72 5.04 -3.72
CA ALA A 51 -0.62 5.05 -2.26
C ALA A 51 -1.97 5.42 -1.59
N GLU A 52 -2.67 6.42 -2.14
CA GLU A 52 -3.95 6.91 -1.61
C GLU A 52 -5.09 5.89 -1.65
N ASN A 53 -5.00 4.87 -2.49
CA ASN A 53 -6.05 3.87 -2.67
C ASN A 53 -5.71 2.49 -2.12
N LEU A 54 -4.47 2.27 -1.67
CA LEU A 54 -4.05 0.99 -1.11
C LEU A 54 -4.71 0.75 0.25
N THR A 55 -5.30 -0.43 0.45
CA THR A 55 -5.84 -0.86 1.74
C THR A 55 -4.80 -1.61 2.56
N VAL A 56 -5.03 -1.77 3.87
CA VAL A 56 -4.16 -2.60 4.74
C VAL A 56 -4.08 -4.04 4.20
N GLY A 57 -5.20 -4.62 3.76
CA GLY A 57 -5.23 -5.96 3.19
C GLY A 57 -4.37 -6.09 1.94
N GLN A 58 -4.43 -5.10 1.05
CA GLN A 58 -3.60 -5.07 -0.16
C GLN A 58 -2.12 -4.87 0.17
N LEU A 59 -1.79 -4.02 1.15
CA LEU A 59 -0.41 -3.87 1.64
C LEU A 59 0.15 -5.20 2.12
N LEU A 60 -0.63 -5.96 2.88
CA LEU A 60 -0.21 -7.27 3.39
C LEU A 60 0.04 -8.27 2.25
N ASP A 61 -0.76 -8.23 1.18
CA ASP A 61 -0.53 -9.08 0.00
C ASP A 61 0.77 -8.71 -0.73
N VAL A 62 1.02 -7.41 -0.95
CA VAL A 62 2.24 -6.93 -1.61
C VAL A 62 3.47 -7.27 -0.75
N TRP A 63 3.42 -7.00 0.55
CA TRP A 63 4.51 -7.34 1.46
C TRP A 63 4.77 -8.86 1.51
N ALA A 64 3.70 -9.65 1.51
CA ALA A 64 3.82 -11.11 1.51
C ALA A 64 4.55 -11.63 0.27
N GLU A 65 4.22 -11.09 -0.90
CA GLU A 65 4.81 -11.54 -2.16
C GLU A 65 6.24 -11.04 -2.34
N GLU A 66 6.49 -9.77 -2.06
CA GLU A 66 7.73 -9.12 -2.45
C GLU A 66 8.84 -9.22 -1.41
N GLU A 67 8.51 -9.37 -0.12
CA GLU A 67 9.49 -9.37 0.96
C GLU A 67 9.41 -10.64 1.83
N LEU A 68 8.21 -11.07 2.23
CA LEU A 68 8.08 -12.21 3.13
C LEU A 68 8.51 -13.53 2.47
N LYS A 69 8.02 -13.82 1.26
CA LYS A 69 8.30 -15.07 0.54
C LYS A 69 9.70 -15.13 -0.08
N THR A 70 10.27 -13.97 -0.38
CA THR A 70 11.60 -13.82 -1.00
C THR A 70 12.72 -13.63 0.03
N GLY A 71 12.34 -13.37 1.29
CA GLY A 71 13.25 -13.10 2.39
C GLY A 71 13.99 -14.34 2.92
N THR A 72 14.72 -14.12 4.01
CA THR A 72 15.60 -15.14 4.64
C THR A 72 14.95 -15.86 5.81
N LEU A 73 13.66 -15.61 6.07
CA LEU A 73 12.93 -16.25 7.16
C LEU A 73 12.76 -17.74 6.87
N SER A 74 12.73 -18.54 7.94
CA SER A 74 12.48 -19.97 7.81
C SER A 74 11.07 -20.23 7.25
N ASN A 75 10.90 -21.32 6.49
CA ASN A 75 9.61 -21.69 5.90
C ASN A 75 8.48 -21.74 6.93
N GLY A 76 8.74 -22.26 8.13
CA GLY A 76 7.74 -22.29 9.21
C GLY A 76 7.33 -20.89 9.69
N THR A 77 8.25 -19.93 9.68
CA THR A 77 7.96 -18.53 10.03
C THR A 77 7.15 -17.86 8.92
N VAL A 78 7.52 -18.11 7.65
CA VAL A 78 6.77 -17.62 6.47
C VAL A 78 5.33 -18.15 6.50
N GLU A 79 5.13 -19.46 6.70
CA GLU A 79 3.81 -20.06 6.79
C GLU A 79 2.98 -19.50 7.95
N ASN A 80 3.59 -19.30 9.11
CA ASN A 80 2.93 -18.67 10.27
C ASN A 80 2.48 -17.24 9.95
N TYR A 81 3.34 -16.44 9.31
CA TYR A 81 2.99 -15.06 8.92
C TYR A 81 1.93 -15.04 7.82
N LEU A 82 1.96 -15.94 6.85
CA LEU A 82 0.88 -16.09 5.85
C LEU A 82 -0.45 -16.50 6.51
N GLY A 83 -0.43 -17.38 7.51
CA GLY A 83 -1.59 -17.70 8.34
C GLY A 83 -2.13 -16.48 9.08
N THR A 84 -1.23 -15.68 9.65
CA THR A 84 -1.56 -14.45 10.37
C THR A 84 -2.18 -13.41 9.44
N ILE A 85 -1.60 -13.18 8.26
CA ILE A 85 -2.15 -12.28 7.22
C ILE A 85 -3.57 -12.69 6.86
N ARG A 86 -3.81 -13.99 6.60
CA ARG A 86 -5.16 -14.50 6.29
C ARG A 86 -6.18 -14.19 7.40
N ASN A 87 -5.75 -14.14 8.66
CA ASN A 87 -6.63 -13.79 9.77
C ASN A 87 -6.82 -12.28 9.92
N ILE A 88 -5.78 -11.47 9.73
CA ILE A 88 -5.90 -10.00 9.70
C ILE A 88 -6.88 -9.57 8.60
N LYS A 89 -6.80 -10.20 7.42
CA LYS A 89 -7.70 -9.92 6.27
C LYS A 89 -9.18 -10.20 6.53
N LYS A 90 -9.53 -10.93 7.58
CA LYS A 90 -10.93 -11.13 8.00
C LYS A 90 -11.46 -9.97 8.85
N HIS A 91 -10.59 -9.08 9.31
CA HIS A 91 -10.95 -7.94 10.14
C HIS A 91 -11.24 -6.71 9.27
N PRO A 92 -12.23 -5.85 9.59
CA PRO A 92 -12.53 -4.62 8.85
C PRO A 92 -11.35 -3.64 8.71
N LEU A 93 -10.32 -3.77 9.56
CA LEU A 93 -9.07 -3.04 9.43
C LEU A 93 -8.41 -3.28 8.05
N ALA A 94 -8.54 -4.48 7.49
CA ALA A 94 -7.96 -4.84 6.20
C ALA A 94 -8.55 -4.03 5.03
N GLU A 95 -9.82 -3.64 5.11
CA GLU A 95 -10.49 -2.85 4.06
C GLU A 95 -10.20 -1.34 4.19
N ARG A 96 -9.59 -0.90 5.28
CA ARG A 96 -9.26 0.52 5.48
C ARG A 96 -8.11 0.91 4.57
N LYS A 97 -8.25 2.06 3.91
CA LYS A 97 -7.17 2.72 3.17
C LYS A 97 -6.01 3.05 4.11
N LEU A 98 -4.77 2.80 3.69
CA LEU A 98 -3.58 3.03 4.49
C LEU A 98 -3.50 4.46 5.04
N LYS A 99 -3.81 5.46 4.21
CA LYS A 99 -3.83 6.88 4.60
C LYS A 99 -4.81 7.23 5.72
N ASN A 100 -5.81 6.37 5.97
CA ASN A 100 -6.84 6.57 6.99
C ASN A 100 -6.63 5.68 8.23
N VAL A 101 -5.57 4.86 8.24
CA VAL A 101 -5.21 4.07 9.42
C VAL A 101 -4.63 5.01 10.47
N THR A 102 -5.08 4.85 11.70
CA THR A 102 -4.64 5.67 12.84
C THR A 102 -4.18 4.74 13.95
N SER A 103 -3.44 5.27 14.92
CA SER A 103 -3.02 4.51 16.10
C SER A 103 -4.20 3.93 16.86
N GLU A 104 -5.34 4.63 16.91
CA GLU A 104 -6.57 4.15 17.56
C GLU A 104 -7.16 2.91 16.86
N HIS A 105 -7.14 2.87 15.52
CA HIS A 105 -7.58 1.70 14.76
C HIS A 105 -6.68 0.48 15.04
N LEU A 106 -5.38 0.70 15.14
CA LEU A 106 -4.40 -0.36 15.45
C LEU A 106 -4.53 -0.82 16.91
N GLN A 107 -4.67 0.12 17.85
CA GLN A 107 -4.86 -0.17 19.26
C GLN A 107 -6.13 -1.00 19.47
N SER A 108 -7.27 -0.56 18.90
CA SER A 108 -8.54 -1.30 19.00
C SER A 108 -8.43 -2.72 18.44
N PHE A 109 -7.68 -2.89 17.35
CA PHE A 109 -7.42 -4.22 16.78
C PHE A 109 -6.61 -5.09 17.75
N PHE A 110 -5.50 -4.59 18.30
CA PHE A 110 -4.68 -5.35 19.24
C PHE A 110 -5.37 -5.59 20.58
N ASP A 111 -6.21 -4.67 21.05
CA ASP A 111 -7.03 -4.84 22.25
C ASP A 111 -8.03 -5.98 22.06
N LEU A 112 -8.74 -6.01 20.92
CA LEU A 112 -9.63 -7.12 20.59
C LEU A 112 -8.88 -8.45 20.53
N LEU A 113 -7.68 -8.48 19.96
CA LEU A 113 -6.85 -9.70 19.93
C LEU A 113 -6.36 -10.11 21.33
N SER A 114 -6.04 -9.15 22.20
CA SER A 114 -5.44 -9.39 23.52
C SER A 114 -6.45 -9.77 24.58
N PHE A 115 -7.57 -9.05 24.62
CA PHE A 115 -8.58 -9.20 25.66
C PHE A 115 -9.77 -10.03 25.19
N GLY A 116 -9.93 -10.23 23.88
CA GLY A 116 -11.12 -10.82 23.30
C GLY A 116 -12.29 -9.84 23.29
N GLY A 117 -13.47 -10.37 23.01
CA GLY A 117 -14.71 -9.59 22.91
C GLY A 117 -15.52 -9.97 21.69
N VAL A 118 -16.42 -9.08 21.29
CA VAL A 118 -17.27 -9.28 20.12
C VAL A 118 -16.48 -8.95 18.86
N HIS A 119 -16.20 -9.96 18.07
CA HIS A 119 -15.52 -9.79 16.79
C HIS A 119 -16.46 -9.17 15.74
N PRO A 120 -15.92 -8.65 14.62
CA PRO A 120 -16.70 -8.06 13.54
C PRO A 120 -17.78 -8.98 12.94
N ASP A 121 -17.64 -10.30 13.08
CA ASP A 121 -18.63 -11.29 12.68
C ASP A 121 -19.73 -11.53 13.72
N GLY A 122 -19.82 -10.68 14.74
CA GLY A 122 -20.81 -10.74 15.83
C GLY A 122 -20.55 -11.83 16.86
N LYS A 123 -19.46 -12.59 16.71
CA LYS A 123 -19.12 -13.71 17.59
C LYS A 123 -18.22 -13.25 18.72
N GLU A 124 -18.57 -13.62 19.94
CA GLU A 124 -17.70 -13.42 21.08
C GLU A 124 -16.57 -14.46 21.08
N ARG A 125 -15.34 -14.00 21.27
CA ARG A 125 -14.16 -14.87 21.38
C ARG A 125 -13.27 -14.42 22.52
N LYS A 126 -12.52 -15.37 23.08
CA LYS A 126 -11.46 -15.07 24.07
C LYS A 126 -10.24 -14.48 23.38
N GLY A 127 -9.50 -13.67 24.13
CA GLY A 127 -8.20 -13.17 23.73
C GLY A 127 -7.22 -14.29 23.36
N TYR A 128 -6.31 -13.96 22.45
CA TYR A 128 -5.26 -14.85 22.00
C TYR A 128 -4.11 -14.94 23.01
N SER A 129 -3.30 -15.98 22.88
CA SER A 129 -2.06 -16.09 23.65
C SER A 129 -1.07 -15.00 23.24
N LYS A 130 -0.20 -14.62 24.17
CA LYS A 130 0.86 -13.63 23.94
C LYS A 130 1.72 -13.98 22.71
N ASP A 131 2.11 -15.25 22.59
CA ASP A 131 2.93 -15.73 21.49
C ASP A 131 2.22 -15.63 20.14
N TYR A 132 0.90 -15.85 20.13
CA TYR A 132 0.14 -15.70 18.91
C TYR A 132 0.02 -14.22 18.52
N ILE A 133 -0.24 -13.33 19.48
CA ILE A 133 -0.31 -11.87 19.26
C ILE A 133 1.02 -11.31 18.74
N HIS A 134 2.17 -11.83 19.19
CA HIS A 134 3.47 -11.43 18.65
C HIS A 134 3.56 -11.62 17.13
N SER A 135 2.95 -12.66 16.57
CA SER A 135 2.92 -12.87 15.11
C SER A 135 2.13 -11.77 14.41
N PHE A 136 1.00 -11.34 14.97
CA PHE A 136 0.22 -10.21 14.44
C PHE A 136 1.00 -8.91 14.51
N SER A 137 1.65 -8.64 15.64
CA SER A 137 2.50 -7.46 15.82
C SER A 137 3.64 -7.43 14.81
N ALA A 138 4.34 -8.55 14.62
CA ALA A 138 5.46 -8.63 13.70
C ALA A 138 5.03 -8.43 12.24
N VAL A 139 3.91 -9.03 11.82
CA VAL A 139 3.35 -8.84 10.46
C VAL A 139 2.96 -7.39 10.23
N MET A 140 2.22 -6.78 11.16
CA MET A 140 1.79 -5.38 11.03
C MET A 140 3.00 -4.43 11.03
N GLN A 141 3.95 -4.62 11.95
CA GLN A 141 5.12 -3.75 12.01
C GLN A 141 5.98 -3.84 10.74
N GLN A 142 6.26 -5.04 10.24
CA GLN A 142 7.09 -5.21 9.06
C GLN A 142 6.40 -4.72 7.78
N SER A 143 5.12 -5.03 7.60
CA SER A 143 4.36 -4.53 6.44
C SER A 143 4.22 -3.00 6.43
N PHE A 144 3.99 -2.37 7.58
CA PHE A 144 3.95 -0.90 7.65
C PHE A 144 5.34 -0.28 7.46
N ARG A 145 6.40 -0.91 7.98
CA ARG A 145 7.77 -0.50 7.69
C ARG A 145 8.06 -0.57 6.20
N PHE A 146 7.68 -1.66 5.53
CA PHE A 146 7.76 -1.82 4.07
C PHE A 146 6.99 -0.74 3.31
N ALA A 147 5.78 -0.40 3.80
CA ALA A 147 4.95 0.67 3.26
C ALA A 147 5.64 2.04 3.35
N VAL A 148 6.38 2.33 4.42
CA VAL A 148 7.19 3.56 4.54
C VAL A 148 8.44 3.46 3.67
N PHE A 149 9.18 2.37 3.77
CA PHE A 149 10.39 2.12 3.00
C PHE A 149 10.57 0.61 2.72
N PRO A 150 10.84 0.21 1.46
CA PRO A 150 11.20 1.05 0.33
C PRO A 150 10.01 1.62 -0.44
N LYS A 151 8.77 1.27 -0.08
CA LYS A 151 7.61 1.56 -0.94
C LYS A 151 7.11 2.98 -0.89
N GLN A 152 7.34 3.73 0.19
CA GLN A 152 6.92 5.12 0.39
C GLN A 152 5.41 5.38 0.18
N TYR A 153 4.56 4.37 0.40
CA TYR A 153 3.09 4.49 0.34
C TYR A 153 2.53 5.39 1.46
N ILE A 154 3.24 5.48 2.57
CA ILE A 154 2.89 6.32 3.72
C ILE A 154 4.17 6.98 4.25
N THR A 155 4.03 8.14 4.92
CA THR A 155 5.13 8.95 5.46
C THR A 155 5.09 8.97 6.97
#